data_AF-A0A1S6H2J8-F1
#
_entry.id   AF-A0A1S6H2J8-F1
#
_cell.length_a   1.000
_cell.length_b   1.000
_cell.length_c   1.000
_cell.angle_alpha   90.00
_cell.angle_beta   90.00
_cell.angle_gamma   90.00
#
_symmetry.space_group_name_H-M   'P 1'
#
loop_
_entity.id
_entity.type
_entity.pdbx_description
1 polymer ?
#
loop_
_entity_poly.entity_id
_entity_poly.type
_entity_poly.pdbx_seq_one_letter_code
_entity_poly.pdbx_strand_id
1 'polypeptide(L)' 'MIFGRQKILEKRAVELYRDGRISTDKAAEMLSTTVTEVMRLFVSAGIKSEETLEEYSEGLKLLLKA' A
#
# COMPACT_ATOMS: atom_id res chain seq x y z
N MET A 1 -2.26 -6.46 26.57
CA MET A 1 -2.31 -7.25 25.32
C MET A 1 -2.41 -6.33 24.09
N ILE A 2 -1.36 -5.58 23.75
CA ILE A 2 -1.41 -4.59 22.65
C ILE A 2 -1.21 -5.26 21.27
N PHE A 3 -0.48 -6.39 21.23
CA PHE A 3 -0.13 -7.11 20.00
C PHE A 3 -1.31 -7.68 19.20
N GLY A 4 -2.45 -7.98 19.85
CA GLY A 4 -3.62 -8.55 19.15
C GLY A 4 -4.33 -7.54 18.25
N ARG A 5 -4.50 -6.30 18.74
CA ARG A 5 -5.21 -5.24 18.02
C ARG A 5 -4.46 -4.82 16.75
N GLN A 6 -3.15 -4.66 16.84
CA GLN A 6 -2.33 -4.24 15.69
C GLN A 6 -2.43 -5.26 14.55
N LYS A 7 -2.29 -6.56 14.84
CA LYS A 7 -2.42 -7.62 13.82
C LYS A 7 -3.80 -7.66 13.17
N ILE A 8 -4.87 -7.38 13.92
CA ILE A 8 -6.22 -7.27 13.36
C ILE A 8 -6.31 -6.11 12.38
N LEU A 9 -5.75 -4.96 12.73
CA LEU A 9 -5.74 -3.78 11.86
C LEU A 9 -4.90 -4.02 10.60
N GLU A 10 -3.72 -4.64 10.72
CA GLU A 10 -2.87 -5.01 9.59
C GLU A 10 -3.61 -5.93 8.62
N LYS A 11 -4.23 -6.99 9.13
CA LYS A 11 -5.03 -7.91 8.31
C LYS A 11 -6.17 -7.17 7.60
N ARG A 12 -6.85 -6.27 8.32
CA ARG A 12 -7.96 -5.48 7.75
C ARG A 12 -7.49 -4.50 6.68
N ALA A 13 -6.33 -3.86 6.87
CA ALA A 13 -5.75 -2.97 5.88
C ALA A 13 -5.40 -3.71 4.58
N VAL A 14 -4.82 -4.92 4.70
CA VAL A 14 -4.53 -5.79 3.54
C VAL A 14 -5.80 -6.16 2.78
N GLU A 15 -6.87 -6.58 3.48
CA GLU A 15 -8.15 -6.91 2.86
C GLU A 15 -8.74 -5.70 2.11
N LEU A 16 -8.83 -4.55 2.78
CA LEU A 16 -9.39 -3.34 2.19
C LEU A 16 -8.59 -2.84 0.99
N TYR A 17 -7.26 -2.98 1.02
CA TYR A 17 -6.41 -2.61 -0.11
C TYR A 17 -6.65 -3.53 -1.32
N ARG A 18 -6.71 -4.85 -1.10
CA ARG A 18 -7.01 -5.82 -2.16
C ARG A 18 -8.37 -5.59 -2.81
N ASP A 19 -9.35 -5.15 -2.01
CA ASP A 19 -10.68 -4.80 -2.48
C ASP A 19 -10.72 -3.42 -3.19
N GLY A 20 -9.59 -2.72 -3.32
CA GLY A 20 -9.50 -1.38 -3.91
C GLY A 20 -10.19 -0.28 -3.08
N ARG A 21 -10.49 -0.55 -1.81
CA ARG A 21 -11.28 0.35 -0.94
C ARG A 21 -10.45 1.40 -0.22
N ILE A 22 -9.15 1.17 -0.10
CA ILE A 22 -8.20 2.13 0.49
C ILE A 22 -6.93 2.19 -0.35
N SER A 23 -6.30 3.35 -0.39
CA SER A 23 -4.94 3.53 -0.93
C SER A 23 -3.88 3.14 0.10
N THR A 24 -2.62 3.06 -0.34
CA THR A 24 -1.46 2.84 0.54
C THR A 24 -1.35 3.94 1.61
N ASP A 25 -1.59 5.21 1.24
CA ASP A 25 -1.56 6.34 2.18
C ASP A 25 -2.66 6.21 3.24
N LYS A 26 -3.86 5.78 2.83
CA LYS A 26 -4.97 5.59 3.76
C LYS A 26 -4.73 4.43 4.73
N ALA A 27 -4.05 3.38 4.28
CA ALA A 27 -3.59 2.31 5.15
C ALA A 27 -2.52 2.80 6.15
N ALA A 28 -1.63 3.71 5.74
CA ALA A 28 -0.60 4.29 6.60
C ALA A 28 -1.22 5.11 7.75
N GLU A 29 -2.23 5.93 7.44
CA GLU A 29 -3.04 6.63 8.45
C GLU A 29 -3.74 5.65 9.41
N MET A 30 -4.41 4.62 8.87
CA MET A 30 -5.15 3.62 9.65
C MET A 30 -4.26 2.86 10.64
N LEU A 31 -3.03 2.58 10.25
CA LEU A 31 -2.05 1.84 11.05
C LEU A 31 -1.14 2.75 11.88
N SER A 32 -1.26 4.08 11.74
CA SER A 32 -0.38 5.07 12.38
C SER A 32 1.10 4.77 12.12
N THR A 33 1.42 4.47 10.86
CA THR A 33 2.73 4.01 10.40
C THR A 33 3.08 4.74 9.10
N THR A 34 4.29 4.54 8.58
CA THR A 34 4.72 5.15 7.31
C THR A 34 4.22 4.35 6.10
N VAL A 35 4.08 5.03 4.94
CA VAL A 35 3.79 4.39 3.65
C VAL A 35 4.80 3.26 3.35
N THR A 36 6.07 3.48 3.64
CA THR A 36 7.14 2.49 3.48
C THR A 36 6.88 1.21 4.27
N GLU A 37 6.42 1.32 5.53
CA GLU A 37 6.09 0.16 6.37
C GLU A 37 4.85 -0.57 5.85
N VAL A 38 3.83 0.18 5.39
CA VAL A 38 2.66 -0.40 4.73
C VAL A 38 3.04 -1.16 3.46
N MET A 39 3.91 -0.59 2.62
CA MET A 39 4.37 -1.28 1.41
C MET A 39 5.09 -2.59 1.76
N ARG A 40 5.92 -2.61 2.82
CA ARG A 40 6.55 -3.85 3.29
C ARG A 40 5.52 -4.87 3.76
N LEU A 41 4.50 -4.43 4.51
CA LEU A 41 3.37 -5.26 4.92
C LEU A 41 2.65 -5.86 3.70
N PHE A 42 2.30 -5.04 2.72
CA PHE A 42 1.60 -5.47 1.50
C PHE A 42 2.43 -6.45 0.69
N VAL A 43 3.72 -6.20 0.51
CA VAL A 43 4.65 -7.13 -0.15
C VAL A 43 4.72 -8.46 0.60
N SER A 44 4.81 -8.44 1.94
CA SER A 44 4.79 -9.67 2.75
C SER A 44 3.46 -10.43 2.66
N ALA A 45 2.36 -9.72 2.38
CA ALA A 45 1.05 -10.28 2.11
C ALA A 45 0.87 -10.71 0.64
N GLY A 46 1.93 -10.65 -0.18
CA GLY A 46 1.91 -11.09 -1.58
C GLY A 46 1.24 -10.11 -2.54
N ILE A 47 0.95 -8.88 -2.12
CA ILE A 47 0.50 -7.82 -3.02
C ILE A 47 1.72 -7.34 -3.80
N LYS A 48 1.60 -7.33 -5.13
CA LYS A 48 2.62 -6.85 -6.06
C LYS A 48 2.04 -5.70 -6.87
N SER A 49 2.90 -4.78 -7.29
CA SER A 49 2.52 -3.85 -8.34
C SER A 49 2.36 -4.63 -9.65
N GLU A 50 1.26 -4.39 -10.36
CA GLU A 50 1.08 -4.86 -11.74
C GLU A 50 1.64 -3.85 -12.75
N GLU A 51 2.17 -2.71 -12.27
CA GLU A 51 2.70 -1.66 -13.11
C GLU A 51 3.89 -2.16 -13.94
N THR A 52 3.73 -2.05 -15.26
CA THR A 52 4.73 -2.39 -16.25
C THR A 52 5.79 -1.30 -16.36
N LEU A 53 6.96 -1.64 -16.92
CA LEU A 53 8.01 -0.64 -17.17
C LEU A 53 7.53 0.45 -18.14
N GLU A 54 6.65 0.08 -19.06
CA GLU A 54 5.99 0.99 -19.99
C GLU A 54 5.09 2.00 -19.25
N GLU A 55 4.23 1.54 -18.34
CA GLU A 55 3.36 2.40 -17.53
C GLU A 55 4.18 3.35 -16.64
N TYR A 56 5.25 2.85 -16.03
CA TYR A 56 6.19 3.68 -15.28
C TYR A 56 6.85 4.76 -16.17
N SER A 57 7.30 4.39 -17.38
CA SER A 57 7.93 5.32 -18.33
C SER A 57 6.96 6.42 -18.78
N GLU A 58 5.70 6.07 -19.04
CA GLU A 58 4.65 7.04 -19.38
C GLU A 58 4.37 7.99 -18.20
N GLY A 59 4.26 7.47 -16.98
CA GLY A 59 4.14 8.27 -15.77
C GLY A 59 5.28 9.28 -15.60
N LEU A 60 6.52 8.84 -15.84
CA LEU A 60 7.70 9.71 -15.78
C LEU A 60 7.67 10.82 -16.83
N LYS A 61 7.23 10.54 -18.06
CA LYS A 61 7.07 11.55 -19.12
C LYS A 61 6.05 12.62 -18.74
N LEU A 62 4.95 12.23 -18.07
CA LEU A 62 3.94 13.18 -17.60
C LEU A 62 4.49 14.08 -16.50
N LEU A 63 5.23 13.50 -15.53
CA LEU A 63 5.86 14.25 -14.44
C LEU A 63 6.87 15.30 -14.94
N LEU A 64 7.68 14.94 -15.94
CA LEU A 64 8.73 15.81 -16.49
C LEU A 64 8.19 16.90 -17.45
N LYS A 65 6.93 16.79 -17.89
CA LYS A 65 6.25 17.77 -18.75
C LYS A 65 5.40 18.78 -17.96
N ALA A 66 5.20 18.56 -16.67
CA ALA A 66 4.51 19.45 -15.75
C ALA A 66 5.48 20.49 -15.15
#